data_AF-K2QEH3-F1
#
_entry.id   AF-K2QEH3-F1
#
_cell.length_a   1.000
_cell.length_b   1.000
_cell.length_c   1.000
_cell.angle_alpha   90.00
_cell.angle_beta   90.00
_cell.angle_gamma   90.00
#
_symmetry.space_group_name_H-M   'P 1'
#
loop_
_entity.id
_entity.type
_entity.pdbx_description
1 polymer ?
#
loop_
_entity_poly.entity_id
_entity_poly.type
_entity_poly.pdbx_seq_one_letter_code
_entity_poly.pdbx_strand_id
1 'polypeptide(L)' 'MANIKSAIKRAELNVVANERNSQQKSAMRTAIKKFETAPSEDTYKAASSAIDKAATKGLIHANKASRDKSRLAAKLG' A
#
# COMPACT_ATOMS: atom_id res chain seq x y z
N MET A 1 -14.12 -19.17 -16.95
CA MET A 1 -15.16 -18.26 -17.48
C MET A 1 -16.26 -18.16 -16.44
N ALA A 2 -16.67 -16.95 -16.06
CA ALA A 2 -17.76 -16.78 -15.10
C ALA A 2 -19.09 -16.99 -15.83
N ASN A 3 -19.79 -18.09 -15.55
CA ASN A 3 -20.99 -18.46 -16.30
C ASN A 3 -22.29 -17.90 -15.68
N ILE A 4 -22.24 -17.49 -14.41
CA ILE A 4 -23.38 -16.93 -13.68
C ILE A 4 -23.35 -15.41 -13.80
N LYS A 5 -24.50 -14.76 -14.10
CA LYS A 5 -24.61 -13.29 -14.23
C LYS A 5 -23.97 -12.52 -13.07
N SER A 6 -24.19 -12.98 -11.83
CA SER A 6 -23.58 -12.38 -10.63
C SER A 6 -22.06 -12.49 -10.63
N ALA A 7 -21.50 -13.60 -11.12
CA ALA A 7 -20.06 -13.82 -11.20
C ALA A 7 -19.42 -12.97 -12.31
N ILE A 8 -20.09 -12.78 -13.46
CA ILE A 8 -19.63 -11.87 -14.53
C ILE A 8 -19.53 -10.44 -13.97
N LYS A 9 -20.58 -9.97 -13.29
CA LYS A 9 -20.56 -8.65 -12.64
C LYS A 9 -19.46 -8.52 -11.59
N ARG A 10 -19.23 -9.56 -10.76
CA ARG A 10 -18.12 -9.54 -9.80
C ARG A 10 -16.77 -9.46 -10.50
N ALA A 11 -16.58 -10.15 -11.62
CA ALA A 11 -15.34 -10.10 -12.39
C ALA A 11 -15.05 -8.67 -12.90
N GLU A 12 -16.05 -7.99 -13.47
CA GLU A 12 -15.93 -6.60 -13.93
C GLU A 12 -15.60 -5.65 -12.78
N LEU A 13 -16.31 -5.74 -11.65
CA LEU A 13 -16.06 -4.91 -10.47
C LEU A 13 -14.67 -5.14 -9.88
N ASN A 14 -14.20 -6.39 -9.87
CA ASN A 14 -12.88 -6.75 -9.35
C ASN A 14 -11.76 -6.13 -10.19
N VAL A 15 -11.91 -6.03 -11.51
CA VAL A 15 -10.91 -5.38 -12.38
C VAL A 15 -10.73 -3.92 -12.00
N VAL A 16 -11.83 -3.18 -11.88
CA VAL A 16 -11.82 -1.75 -11.51
C VAL A 16 -11.25 -1.55 -10.10
N ALA A 17 -11.66 -2.38 -9.14
CA ALA A 17 -11.15 -2.32 -7.78
C ALA A 17 -9.65 -2.66 -7.72
N ASN A 18 -9.20 -3.67 -8.47
CA ASN A 18 -7.80 -4.07 -8.53
C ASN A 18 -6.91 -2.97 -9.11
N GLU A 19 -7.34 -2.31 -10.17
CA GLU A 19 -6.60 -1.19 -10.77
C GLU A 19 -6.40 -0.04 -9.76
N ARG A 20 -7.48 0.40 -9.10
CA ARG A 20 -7.41 1.44 -8.07
C ARG A 20 -6.52 1.04 -6.90
N ASN A 21 -6.65 -0.20 -6.42
CA ASN A 21 -5.87 -0.71 -5.30
C ASN A 21 -4.39 -0.89 -5.65
N SER A 22 -4.12 -1.30 -6.90
CA SER A 22 -2.77 -1.42 -7.46
C SER A 22 -2.05 -0.07 -7.46
N GLN A 23 -2.70 0.98 -7.95
CA GLN A 23 -2.15 2.35 -7.98
C GLN A 23 -1.85 2.88 -6.57
N GLN A 24 -2.74 2.66 -5.61
CA GLN A 24 -2.51 3.11 -4.22
C GLN A 24 -1.38 2.33 -3.55
N LYS A 25 -1.30 1.01 -3.79
CA LYS A 25 -0.20 0.17 -3.29
C LYS A 25 1.14 0.53 -3.96
N SER A 26 1.15 0.87 -5.25
CA SER A 26 2.38 1.27 -5.94
C SER A 26 2.90 2.61 -5.40
N ALA A 27 2.02 3.60 -5.16
CA ALA A 27 2.39 4.86 -4.53
C ALA A 27 3.06 4.66 -3.15
N MET A 28 2.49 3.79 -2.31
CA MET A 28 3.09 3.42 -1.03
C MET A 28 4.48 2.79 -1.19
N ARG A 29 4.63 1.82 -2.10
CA ARG A 29 5.94 1.18 -2.37
C ARG A 29 6.97 2.19 -2.87
N THR A 30 6.57 3.13 -3.71
CA THR A 30 7.46 4.18 -4.20
C THR A 30 7.93 5.10 -3.07
N ALA A 31 7.05 5.46 -2.13
CA ALA A 31 7.44 6.25 -0.95
C ALA A 31 8.47 5.51 -0.07
N ILE A 32 8.28 4.20 0.13
CA ILE A 32 9.24 3.35 0.84
C ILE A 32 10.58 3.31 0.11
N LYS A 33 10.57 3.08 -1.21
CA LYS A 33 11.79 3.03 -2.02
C LYS A 33 12.56 4.36 -1.99
N LYS A 34 11.85 5.50 -2.01
CA LYS A 34 12.47 6.83 -1.90
C LYS A 34 13.20 7.02 -0.56
N PHE A 35 12.62 6.53 0.54
CA PHE A 35 13.30 6.52 1.84
C PHE A 35 14.54 5.61 1.80
N GLU A 36 14.45 4.42 1.20
CA GLU A 36 15.60 3.50 1.13
C GLU A 36 16.77 4.04 0.30
N THR A 37 16.51 4.88 -0.71
CA THR A 37 17.55 5.50 -1.52
C THR A 37 18.25 6.67 -0.83
N ALA A 38 17.52 7.42 -0.01
CA ALA A 38 18.03 8.62 0.67
C ALA A 38 17.33 8.75 2.02
N PRO A 39 17.80 8.01 3.05
CA PRO A 39 17.16 8.00 4.35
C PRO A 39 17.29 9.38 5.00
N SER A 40 16.15 10.02 5.21
CA SER A 40 16.03 11.30 5.90
C SER A 40 14.75 11.33 6.73
N GLU A 41 14.66 12.25 7.69
CA GLU A 41 13.48 12.37 8.53
C GLU A 41 12.23 12.74 7.72
N ASP A 42 12.38 13.58 6.69
CA ASP A 42 11.28 13.99 5.82
C ASP A 42 10.78 12.84 4.93
N THR A 43 11.70 12.05 4.37
CA THR A 43 11.35 10.87 3.58
C THR A 43 10.72 9.79 4.45
N TYR A 44 11.13 9.67 5.71
CA TYR A 44 10.50 8.79 6.70
C TYR A 44 9.06 9.23 6.99
N LYS A 45 8.82 10.51 7.28
CA LYS A 45 7.47 11.06 7.51
C LYS A 45 6.55 10.79 6.32
N ALA A 46 7.05 11.00 5.10
CA ALA A 46 6.31 10.72 3.87
C ALA A 46 5.98 9.22 3.71
N ALA A 47 6.95 8.33 3.93
CA ALA A 47 6.76 6.89 3.85
C ALA A 47 5.80 6.37 4.93
N SER A 48 5.94 6.82 6.18
CA SER A 48 5.06 6.47 7.29
C SER A 48 3.61 6.90 7.01
N SER A 49 3.41 8.13 6.54
CA SER A 49 2.07 8.62 6.17
C SER A 49 1.44 7.78 5.05
N ALA A 50 2.22 7.37 4.05
CA ALA A 50 1.73 6.53 2.97
C ALA A 50 1.33 5.12 3.45
N ILE A 51 2.11 4.54 4.36
CA ILE A 51 1.83 3.24 4.99
C ILE A 51 0.53 3.32 5.81
N ASP A 52 0.38 4.36 6.63
CA ASP A 52 -0.81 4.52 7.47
C ASP A 52 -2.08 4.71 6.63
N LYS A 53 -2.02 5.53 5.58
CA LYS A 53 -3.13 5.70 4.62
C LYS A 53 -3.51 4.39 3.93
N ALA A 54 -2.54 3.53 3.61
CA ALA A 54 -2.81 2.23 3.02
C ALA A 54 -3.46 1.27 4.02
N ALA A 55 -3.11 1.37 5.32
CA ALA A 55 -3.72 0.58 6.38
C ALA A 55 -5.17 1.01 6.65
N THR A 56 -5.44 2.31 6.75
CA THR A 56 -6.81 2.84 6.96
C THR A 56 -7.76 2.45 5.83
N LYS A 57 -7.27 2.36 4.60
CA LYS A 57 -8.04 1.90 3.43
C LYS A 57 -8.15 0.38 3.31
N GLY A 58 -7.59 -0.39 4.25
CA GLY A 58 -7.60 -1.85 4.23
C GLY A 58 -6.76 -2.47 3.10
N LEU A 59 -5.89 -1.71 2.44
CA LEU A 59 -5.03 -2.21 1.36
C LEU A 59 -3.90 -3.09 1.89
N ILE A 60 -3.44 -2.79 3.11
CA ILE A 60 -2.51 -3.58 3.89
C ILE A 60 -3.10 -3.83 5.27
N HIS A 61 -2.74 -4.98 5.86
CA HIS A 61 -3.14 -5.29 7.22
C HIS A 61 -2.41 -4.39 8.24
N ALA A 62 -3.05 -4.07 9.37
CA ALA A 62 -2.46 -3.26 10.45
C ALA A 62 -1.08 -3.78 10.89
N ASN A 63 -0.96 -5.08 11.14
CA ASN A 63 0.33 -5.71 11.47
C ASN A 63 1.40 -5.54 10.39
N LYS A 64 1.02 -5.49 9.11
CA LYS A 64 1.99 -5.21 8.04
C LYS A 64 2.47 -3.76 8.13
N ALA A 65 1.55 -2.81 8.30
CA ALA A 65 1.90 -1.41 8.49
C ALA A 65 2.84 -1.20 9.69
N SER A 66 2.55 -1.83 10.83
CA SER A 66 3.40 -1.74 12.03
C SER A 66 4.80 -2.32 11.79
N ARG A 67 4.90 -3.48 11.13
CA ARG A 67 6.20 -4.08 10.78
C ARG A 67 7.00 -3.21 9.81
N ASP A 68 6.35 -2.66 8.79
CA ASP A 68 7.02 -1.82 7.79
C ASP A 68 7.51 -0.52 8.44
N LYS A 69 6.72 0.13 9.29
CA LYS A 69 7.16 1.32 10.06
C LYS A 69 8.32 1.02 11.01
N SER A 70 8.25 -0.08 11.75
CA SER A 70 9.32 -0.50 12.66
C SER A 70 10.66 -0.72 11.92
N ARG A 71 10.61 -1.36 10.74
CA ARG A 71 11.81 -1.56 9.91
C ARG A 71 12.38 -0.27 9.36
N LEU A 72 11.54 0.68 8.96
CA LEU A 72 11.99 2.00 8.48
C LEU A 72 12.61 2.82 9.60
N ALA A 73 12.01 2.79 10.80
CA ALA A 73 12.55 3.48 11.97
C ALA A 73 13.92 2.93 12.37
N ALA A 74 14.10 1.61 12.33
CA ALA A 74 15.38 0.95 12.62
C ALA A 74 16.49 1.21 11.58
N LYS A 75 16.16 1.82 10.43
CA LYS A 75 17.16 2.26 9.44
C LYS A 75 17.54 3.75 9.61
N LEU A 76 16.74 4.51 10.37
CA LEU A 76 16.96 5.94 10.61
C LEU A 76 17.79 6.17 11.89
N GLY A 77 17.60 5.33 12.91
CA GLY A 77 18.48 5.23 14.07
C GLY A 77 19.54 4.14 13.88
#